data_AF-A0A1V6P7X2-F1
#
_entry.id   AF-A0A1V6P7X2-F1
#
_cell.length_a   1.000
_cell.length_b   1.000
_cell.length_c   1.000
_cell.angle_alpha   90.00
_cell.angle_beta   90.00
_cell.angle_gamma   90.00
#
_symmetry.space_group_name_H-M   'P 1'
#
loop_
_entity.id
_entity.type
_entity.pdbx_description
1 polymer ?
#
loop_
_entity_poly.entity_id
_entity_poly.type
_entity_poly.pdbx_seq_one_letter_code
_entity_poly.pdbx_strand_id
1 'polypeptide(L)'
;MWRVVLRGFLQVRFFITADPEWCSVLKAFAESPSKKQFEWRPEGTVLSTGSASAKDIVMEILRLYPPTRRVFRAYRWQENTRYSTAENRSTEDPKSYKIIAADIEACHLNNDIWGLDAKAFRPLRWHHLSQEQNEAFMPFGARPFECPAKAQFGPQMIGLLIGILVSALEDNDSGAKINWRVTDKDIVQCLSNARLDMARDAYGTLELIGSWEVN
;
A
#
# COMPACT_ATOMS: atom_id res chain seq x y z
N MET A 1 -6.34 4.10 6.07
CA MET A 1 -5.95 2.78 6.59
C MET A 1 -6.81 1.66 6.02
N TRP A 2 -8.13 1.62 6.29
CA TRP A 2 -9.02 0.52 5.84
C TRP A 2 -8.98 0.20 4.34
N ARG A 3 -8.85 1.21 3.49
CA ARG A 3 -8.72 1.03 2.04
C ARG A 3 -7.44 0.30 1.62
N VAL A 4 -6.35 0.51 2.37
CA VAL A 4 -5.07 -0.17 2.14
C VAL A 4 -5.19 -1.61 2.61
N VAL A 5 -5.81 -1.83 3.76
CA VAL A 5 -6.10 -3.17 4.31
C VAL A 5 -6.97 -3.97 3.36
N LEU A 6 -8.09 -3.40 2.86
CA LEU A 6 -8.97 -4.07 1.91
C LEU A 6 -8.24 -4.49 0.63
N ARG A 7 -7.49 -3.58 0.00
CA ARG A 7 -6.74 -3.90 -1.21
C ARG A 7 -5.63 -4.92 -0.95
N GLY A 8 -4.93 -4.79 0.17
CA GLY A 8 -3.93 -5.76 0.59
C GLY A 8 -4.51 -7.15 0.81
N PHE A 9 -5.64 -7.24 1.50
CA PHE A 9 -6.38 -8.47 1.68
C PHE A 9 -6.80 -9.09 0.34
N LEU A 10 -7.39 -8.30 -0.56
CA LEU A 10 -7.78 -8.77 -1.89
C LEU A 10 -6.58 -9.27 -2.70
N GLN A 11 -5.47 -8.52 -2.65
CA GLN A 11 -4.24 -8.83 -3.37
C GLN A 11 -3.57 -10.12 -2.87
N VAL A 12 -3.59 -10.38 -1.56
CA VAL A 12 -2.95 -11.56 -0.98
C VAL A 12 -3.83 -12.80 -1.14
N ARG A 13 -5.16 -12.66 -1.03
CA ARG A 13 -6.08 -13.81 -0.96
C ARG A 13 -6.68 -14.24 -2.29
N PHE A 14 -6.89 -13.30 -3.22
CA PHE A 14 -7.65 -13.54 -4.45
C PHE A 14 -6.89 -13.21 -5.74
N PHE A 15 -5.67 -12.68 -5.66
CA PHE A 15 -4.88 -12.43 -6.86
C PHE A 15 -4.41 -13.75 -7.46
N ILE A 16 -4.50 -13.90 -8.79
CA ILE A 16 -4.26 -15.19 -9.45
C ILE A 16 -2.82 -15.69 -9.28
N THR A 17 -1.86 -14.77 -9.22
CA THR A 17 -0.45 -15.09 -8.98
C THR A 17 -0.05 -14.84 -7.52
N ALA A 18 -1.01 -14.77 -6.60
CA ALA A 18 -0.69 -14.66 -5.19
C ALA A 18 0.04 -15.93 -4.74
N ASP A 19 1.16 -15.75 -4.05
CA ASP A 19 1.83 -16.86 -3.41
C ASP A 19 0.96 -17.34 -2.23
N PRO A 20 0.55 -18.62 -2.19
CA PRO A 20 -0.19 -19.17 -1.06
C PRO A 20 0.51 -18.95 0.29
N GLU A 21 1.85 -18.85 0.30
CA GLU A 21 2.64 -18.60 1.50
C GLU A 21 2.33 -17.23 2.13
N TRP A 22 1.93 -16.22 1.34
CA TRP A 22 1.67 -14.88 1.88
C TRP A 22 0.50 -14.85 2.88
N CYS A 23 -0.53 -15.66 2.66
CA CYS A 23 -1.61 -15.84 3.62
C CYS A 23 -1.06 -16.40 4.94
N SER A 24 -0.30 -17.49 4.87
CA SER A 24 0.34 -18.13 6.04
C SER A 24 1.26 -17.17 6.81
N VAL A 25 2.08 -16.38 6.11
CA VAL A 25 2.98 -15.38 6.71
C VAL A 25 2.20 -14.32 7.48
N LEU A 26 1.12 -13.79 6.89
CA LEU A 26 0.29 -12.76 7.53
C LEU A 26 -0.53 -13.32 8.70
N LYS A 27 -1.01 -14.57 8.59
CA LYS A 27 -1.66 -15.27 9.70
C LYS A 27 -0.72 -15.47 10.89
N ALA A 28 0.48 -16.01 10.65
CA ALA A 28 1.48 -16.21 11.69
C ALA A 28 1.87 -14.88 12.37
N PHE A 29 1.91 -13.79 11.60
CA PHE A 29 2.09 -12.46 12.18
C PHE A 29 0.88 -12.00 13.02
N ALA A 30 -0.34 -12.29 12.59
CA ALA A 30 -1.54 -11.95 13.37
C ALA A 30 -1.63 -12.73 14.69
N GLU A 31 -1.17 -13.98 14.72
CA GLU A 31 -1.10 -14.81 15.93
C GLU A 31 -0.06 -14.30 16.94
N SER A 32 1.06 -13.75 16.46
CA SER A 32 2.13 -13.21 17.30
C SER A 32 2.64 -11.86 16.76
N PRO A 33 1.89 -10.76 16.97
CA PRO A 33 2.17 -9.47 16.37
C PRO A 33 3.35 -8.77 17.05
N SER A 34 4.56 -9.20 16.71
CA SER A 34 5.82 -8.62 17.19
C SER A 34 6.64 -8.08 16.03
N LYS A 35 7.52 -7.10 16.30
CA LYS A 35 8.47 -6.59 15.29
C LYS A 35 9.31 -7.73 14.69
N LYS A 36 9.76 -8.67 15.53
CA LYS A 36 10.55 -9.82 15.09
C LYS A 36 9.78 -10.67 14.09
N GLN A 37 8.51 -11.00 14.39
CA GLN A 37 7.66 -11.76 13.49
C GLN A 37 7.33 -10.99 12.20
N PHE A 38 7.11 -9.67 12.31
CA PHE A 38 6.82 -8.82 11.15
C PHE A 38 7.97 -8.79 10.14
N GLU A 39 9.21 -8.80 10.63
CA GLU A 39 10.43 -8.74 9.82
C GLU A 39 11.01 -10.12 9.47
N TRP A 40 10.45 -11.19 10.06
CA TRP A 40 10.95 -12.55 9.85
C TRP A 40 10.64 -13.01 8.42
N ARG A 41 11.68 -13.49 7.73
CA ARG A 41 11.57 -14.11 6.40
C ARG A 41 11.69 -15.62 6.59
N PRO A 42 10.70 -16.42 6.12
CA PRO A 42 10.85 -17.86 6.06
C PRO A 42 12.09 -18.26 5.26
N GLU A 43 12.70 -19.39 5.61
CA GLU A 43 13.72 -19.99 4.74
C GLU A 43 13.03 -20.46 3.46
N GLY A 44 13.52 -19.97 2.32
CA GLY A 44 12.90 -20.27 1.02
C GLY A 44 12.86 -21.76 0.73
N THR A 45 11.84 -22.20 0.00
CA THR A 45 11.83 -23.56 -0.55
C THR A 45 12.82 -23.69 -1.70
N VAL A 46 13.24 -24.92 -2.03
CA VAL A 46 14.17 -25.24 -3.14
C VAL A 46 13.70 -24.70 -4.50
N LEU A 47 12.42 -24.34 -4.62
CA LEU A 47 11.76 -23.87 -5.85
C LEU A 47 11.55 -22.35 -5.91
N SER A 48 11.77 -21.60 -4.82
CA SER A 48 11.51 -20.16 -4.72
C SER A 48 12.79 -19.38 -4.40
N THR A 49 13.09 -18.33 -5.15
CA THR A 49 14.26 -17.43 -4.93
C THR A 49 14.08 -16.46 -3.75
N GLY A 50 13.59 -16.98 -2.62
CA GLY A 50 13.37 -16.29 -1.35
C GLY A 50 11.89 -16.16 -0.97
N SER A 51 11.59 -16.17 0.34
CA SER A 51 10.25 -15.96 0.89
C SER A 51 10.09 -14.53 1.41
N ALA A 52 8.91 -13.95 1.23
CA ALA A 52 8.59 -12.60 1.69
C ALA A 52 8.18 -12.59 3.17
N SER A 53 8.65 -11.60 3.93
CA SER A 53 8.12 -11.34 5.28
C SER A 53 6.77 -10.60 5.23
N ALA A 54 6.06 -10.57 6.36
CA ALA A 54 4.86 -9.74 6.50
C ALA A 54 5.17 -8.25 6.22
N LYS A 55 6.36 -7.78 6.59
CA LYS A 55 6.86 -6.45 6.25
C LYS A 55 7.00 -6.26 4.75
N ASP A 56 7.66 -7.17 4.04
CA ASP A 56 7.87 -7.06 2.59
C ASP A 56 6.52 -6.98 1.85
N ILE A 57 5.54 -7.80 2.26
CA ILE A 57 4.16 -7.78 1.73
C ILE A 57 3.50 -6.43 2.00
N VAL A 58 3.50 -5.96 3.26
CA VAL A 58 2.84 -4.69 3.63
C VAL A 58 3.48 -3.49 2.95
N MET A 59 4.80 -3.48 2.81
CA MET A 59 5.52 -2.39 2.16
C MET A 59 5.18 -2.34 0.66
N GLU A 60 5.02 -3.49 0.01
CA GLU A 60 4.56 -3.55 -1.37
C GLU A 60 3.09 -3.10 -1.51
N ILE A 61 2.23 -3.46 -0.56
CA ILE A 61 0.85 -2.95 -0.50
C ILE A 61 0.85 -1.43 -0.36
N LEU A 62 1.70 -0.86 0.50
CA LEU A 62 1.80 0.58 0.71
C LEU A 62 2.35 1.32 -0.51
N ARG A 63 3.23 0.68 -1.29
CA ARG A 63 3.75 1.22 -2.55
C ARG A 63 2.68 1.25 -3.62
N LEU A 64 1.97 0.13 -3.80
CA LEU A 64 0.89 0.07 -4.76
C LEU A 64 -0.33 0.89 -4.34
N TYR A 65 -0.62 1.02 -3.05
CA TYR A 65 -1.86 1.60 -2.56
C TYR A 65 -1.60 2.60 -1.43
N PRO A 66 -0.85 3.70 -1.67
CA PRO A 66 -0.50 4.65 -0.61
C PRO A 66 -1.79 5.27 -0.02
N PRO A 67 -1.90 5.39 1.32
CA PRO A 67 -3.07 5.98 1.97
C PRO A 67 -3.38 7.41 1.48
N THR A 68 -2.34 8.14 1.10
CA THR A 68 -2.39 9.51 0.60
C THR A 68 -1.71 9.56 -0.76
N ARG A 69 -2.49 9.80 -1.82
CA ARG A 69 -1.97 9.87 -3.21
C ARG A 69 -1.18 11.16 -3.47
N ARG A 70 -1.56 12.26 -2.79
CA ARG A 70 -0.96 13.58 -2.98
C ARG A 70 -0.71 14.29 -1.67
N VAL A 71 0.44 14.93 -1.56
CA VAL A 71 0.82 15.74 -0.40
C VAL A 71 0.92 17.19 -0.84
N PHE A 72 0.11 18.05 -0.23
CA PHE A 72 0.05 19.48 -0.58
C PHE A 72 0.96 20.30 0.34
N ARG A 73 1.64 21.29 -0.24
CA ARG A 73 2.46 22.27 0.47
C ARG A 73 2.19 23.66 -0.08
N ALA A 74 2.02 24.63 0.82
CA ALA A 74 1.92 26.03 0.46
C ALA A 74 3.31 26.68 0.54
N TYR A 75 3.75 27.27 -0.56
CA TYR A 75 4.99 28.02 -0.64
C TYR A 75 4.68 29.50 -0.69
N ARG A 76 5.27 30.27 0.22
CA ARG A 76 5.32 31.73 0.10
C ARG A 76 6.54 32.06 -0.75
N TRP A 77 6.32 32.66 -1.91
CA TRP A 77 7.40 33.29 -2.64
C TRP A 77 7.54 34.72 -2.13
N GLN A 78 8.75 35.15 -1.80
CA GLN A 78 9.02 36.58 -1.76
C GLN A 78 9.27 36.96 -3.22
N GLU A 79 8.34 37.67 -3.85
CA GLU A 79 8.70 38.37 -5.06
C GLU A 79 9.85 39.31 -4.68
N ASN A 80 11.01 39.12 -5.32
CA ASN A 80 12.08 40.09 -5.23
C ASN A 80 11.53 41.41 -5.79
N THR A 81 11.00 42.27 -4.93
CA THR A 81 10.72 43.67 -5.23
C THR A 81 12.03 44.34 -5.64
N ARG A 82 12.37 44.26 -6.93
CA ARG A 82 13.47 45.03 -7.53
C ARG A 82 12.99 46.22 -8.35
N TYR A 83 11.69 46.51 -8.38
CA TYR A 83 11.16 47.76 -8.94
C TYR A 83 9.86 48.17 -8.24
N SER A 84 9.89 48.50 -6.95
CA SER A 84 8.88 49.38 -6.36
C SER A 84 9.53 50.73 -6.09
N THR A 85 9.32 51.67 -7.00
CA THR A 85 9.56 53.09 -6.76
C THR A 85 8.74 53.52 -5.54
N ALA A 86 9.36 54.33 -4.69
CA ALA A 86 8.99 54.57 -3.30
C ALA A 86 7.65 55.31 -3.04
N GLU A 87 6.74 55.41 -4.02
CA GLU A 87 5.64 56.39 -3.97
C GLU A 87 4.22 55.81 -3.79
N ASN A 88 3.99 54.50 -3.78
CA ASN A 88 2.66 53.94 -3.52
C ASN A 88 2.71 52.81 -2.49
N ARG A 89 2.76 53.17 -1.20
CA ARG A 89 2.58 52.23 -0.08
C ARG A 89 1.08 52.06 0.18
N SER A 90 0.41 51.24 -0.64
CA SER A 90 -0.90 50.69 -0.29
C SER A 90 -0.71 49.59 0.76
N THR A 91 -1.39 49.74 1.88
CA THR A 91 -1.57 48.73 2.93
C THR A 91 -2.15 47.44 2.36
N GLU A 92 -1.54 46.31 2.74
CA GLU A 92 -1.88 44.93 2.39
C GLU A 92 -1.38 44.44 1.01
N ASP A 93 -0.09 44.11 0.95
CA ASP A 93 0.41 43.18 -0.05
C ASP A 93 -0.32 41.83 0.12
N PRO A 94 -1.11 41.35 -0.86
CA PRO A 94 -1.73 40.05 -0.77
C PRO A 94 -0.60 39.01 -0.80
N LYS A 95 -0.36 38.37 0.34
CA LYS A 95 0.60 37.26 0.49
C LYS A 95 0.27 36.18 -0.54
N SER A 96 0.91 36.21 -1.69
CA SER A 96 0.72 35.19 -2.72
C SER A 96 1.36 33.88 -2.23
N TYR A 97 0.52 32.87 -2.00
CA TYR A 97 0.99 31.52 -1.70
C TYR A 97 0.68 30.64 -2.91
N LYS A 98 1.65 29.82 -3.31
CA LYS A 98 1.46 28.79 -4.34
C LYS A 98 1.31 27.44 -3.67
N ILE A 99 0.19 26.77 -3.89
CA ILE A 99 0.00 25.38 -3.45
C ILE A 99 0.60 24.45 -4.50
N ILE A 100 1.53 23.60 -4.08
CA ILE A 100 2.13 22.56 -4.90
C ILE A 100 1.75 21.20 -4.32
N ALA A 101 1.40 20.25 -5.18
CA ALA A 101 1.10 18.88 -4.80
C ALA A 101 2.23 17.96 -5.27
N ALA A 102 2.84 17.23 -4.34
CA ALA A 102 3.67 16.07 -4.67
C ALA A 102 2.77 14.87 -4.93
N ASP A 103 2.92 14.21 -6.08
CA ASP A 103 2.14 13.03 -6.45
C ASP A 103 2.88 11.74 -6.02
N ILE A 104 2.52 11.27 -4.83
CA ILE A 104 3.13 10.13 -4.15
C ILE A 104 2.89 8.85 -4.95
N GLU A 105 1.67 8.69 -5.46
CA GLU A 105 1.29 7.53 -6.26
C GLU A 105 2.08 7.49 -7.57
N ALA A 106 2.24 8.63 -8.26
CA ALA A 106 3.05 8.70 -9.47
C ALA A 106 4.51 8.29 -9.19
N CYS A 107 5.10 8.75 -8.07
CA CYS A 107 6.44 8.33 -7.66
C CYS A 107 6.53 6.82 -7.40
N HIS A 108 5.50 6.21 -6.79
CA HIS A 108 5.50 4.78 -6.44
C HIS A 108 5.26 3.87 -7.64
N LEU A 109 4.73 4.39 -8.74
CA LEU A 109 4.39 3.65 -9.96
C LEU A 109 5.23 4.05 -11.17
N ASN A 110 6.23 4.92 -10.99
CA ASN A 110 7.11 5.34 -12.06
C ASN A 110 7.96 4.14 -12.53
N ASN A 111 7.82 3.79 -13.81
CA ASN A 111 8.55 2.67 -14.42
C ASN A 111 10.07 2.91 -14.48
N ASP A 112 10.52 4.17 -14.54
CA ASP A 112 11.96 4.49 -14.55
C ASP A 112 12.61 4.17 -13.21
N ILE A 113 11.85 4.30 -12.11
CA ILE A 113 12.31 4.05 -10.74
C ILE A 113 12.10 2.58 -10.34
N TRP A 114 10.91 2.06 -10.64
CA TRP A 114 10.43 0.76 -10.13
C TRP A 114 10.50 -0.36 -11.17
N GLY A 115 10.91 -0.06 -12.41
CA GLY A 115 10.98 -1.00 -13.52
C GLY A 115 9.64 -1.16 -14.25
N LEU A 116 9.64 -1.93 -15.35
CA LEU A 116 8.44 -2.20 -16.16
C LEU A 116 7.32 -2.90 -15.37
N ASP A 117 7.67 -3.58 -14.27
CA ASP A 117 6.75 -4.24 -13.36
C ASP A 117 6.27 -3.34 -12.21
N ALA A 118 6.41 -2.01 -12.31
CA ALA A 118 6.04 -1.07 -11.25
C ALA A 118 4.60 -1.22 -10.76
N LYS A 119 3.67 -1.64 -11.61
CA LYS A 119 2.26 -1.84 -11.23
C LYS A 119 1.96 -3.25 -10.72
N ALA A 120 2.91 -4.18 -10.82
CA ALA A 120 2.77 -5.53 -10.32
C ALA A 120 2.98 -5.60 -8.81
N PHE A 121 2.26 -6.49 -8.15
CA PHE A 121 2.45 -6.80 -6.74
C PHE A 121 3.59 -7.79 -6.57
N ARG A 122 4.76 -7.31 -6.13
CA ARG A 122 5.97 -8.12 -5.99
C ARG A 122 6.65 -7.89 -4.63
N PRO A 123 6.21 -8.57 -3.56
CA PRO A 123 6.81 -8.44 -2.22
C PRO A 123 8.33 -8.68 -2.17
N LEU A 124 8.87 -9.58 -3.00
CA LEU A 124 10.31 -9.85 -3.03
C LEU A 124 11.17 -8.66 -3.52
N ARG A 125 10.55 -7.62 -4.08
CA ARG A 125 11.23 -6.36 -4.45
C ARG A 125 11.97 -5.73 -3.26
N TRP A 126 11.43 -5.92 -2.05
CA TRP A 126 11.97 -5.34 -0.81
C TRP A 126 13.24 -6.01 -0.30
N HIS A 127 13.72 -7.07 -0.97
CA HIS A 127 15.01 -7.68 -0.66
C HIS A 127 16.18 -6.79 -1.10
N HIS A 128 16.03 -6.09 -2.23
CA HIS A 128 17.08 -5.27 -2.83
C HIS A 128 16.47 -4.04 -3.48
N LEU A 129 16.49 -2.91 -2.76
CA LEU A 129 16.07 -1.62 -3.30
C LEU A 129 17.28 -0.78 -3.70
N SER A 130 17.16 -0.09 -4.83
CA SER A 130 18.09 0.99 -5.17
C SER A 130 17.92 2.18 -4.22
N GLN A 131 18.90 3.10 -4.20
CA GLN A 131 18.76 4.36 -3.47
C GLN A 131 17.53 5.15 -3.95
N GLU A 132 17.35 5.25 -5.27
CA GLU A 132 16.23 5.98 -5.87
C GLU A 132 14.87 5.39 -5.48
N GLN A 133 14.75 4.05 -5.41
CA GLN A 133 13.53 3.38 -4.95
C GLN A 133 13.24 3.67 -3.47
N ASN A 134 14.27 3.69 -2.63
CA ASN A 134 14.12 4.06 -1.22
C ASN A 134 13.64 5.52 -1.06
N GLU A 135 14.18 6.43 -1.86
CA GLU A 135 13.81 7.85 -1.84
C GLU A 135 12.41 8.10 -2.40
N ALA A 136 12.00 7.37 -3.43
CA ALA A 136 10.66 7.46 -4.02
C ALA A 136 9.57 6.89 -3.09
N PHE A 137 9.92 5.98 -2.17
CA PHE A 137 8.97 5.34 -1.29
C PHE A 137 8.63 6.18 -0.04
N MET A 138 7.54 6.93 -0.15
CA MET A 138 7.05 7.86 0.88
C MET A 138 5.54 7.72 1.19
N PRO A 139 5.00 6.52 1.48
CA PRO A 139 3.57 6.32 1.73
C PRO A 139 3.04 7.04 2.99
N PHE A 140 3.96 7.47 3.86
CA PHE A 140 3.70 8.18 5.10
C PHE A 140 4.17 9.64 5.06
N GLY A 141 4.39 10.18 3.85
CA GLY A 141 4.98 11.49 3.64
C GLY A 141 6.49 11.50 3.83
N ALA A 142 7.04 12.70 3.88
CA ALA A 142 8.46 12.98 4.03
C ALA A 142 8.68 14.15 5.00
N ARG A 143 9.92 14.31 5.46
CA ARG A 143 10.31 15.42 6.34
C ARG A 143 9.90 16.78 5.75
N PRO A 144 9.50 17.75 6.58
CA PRO A 144 9.41 17.69 8.04
C PRO A 144 8.09 17.12 8.58
N PHE A 145 7.10 16.86 7.72
CA PHE A 145 5.76 16.42 8.12
C PHE A 145 5.54 14.94 7.82
N GLU A 146 6.41 14.10 8.36
CA GLU A 146 6.31 12.65 8.26
C GLU A 146 5.32 12.11 9.29
N CYS A 147 4.54 11.09 8.92
CA CYS A 147 3.57 10.48 9.84
C CYS A 147 4.29 9.84 11.04
N PRO A 148 3.88 10.14 12.29
CA PRO A 148 4.50 9.56 13.48
C PRO A 148 4.34 8.03 13.55
N ALA A 149 3.33 7.47 12.88
CA ALA A 149 3.09 6.03 12.83
C ALA A 149 3.99 5.28 11.83
N LYS A 150 4.80 5.97 11.01
CA LYS A 150 5.60 5.35 9.93
C LYS A 150 6.51 4.23 10.41
N ALA A 151 7.20 4.45 11.54
CA ALA A 151 8.34 3.63 11.93
C ALA A 151 7.97 2.18 12.25
N GLN A 152 6.82 1.96 12.90
CA GLN A 152 6.43 0.62 13.38
C GLN A 152 4.91 0.42 13.34
N PHE A 153 4.15 1.30 13.99
CA PHE A 153 2.71 1.09 14.21
C PHE A 153 1.91 0.97 12.92
N GLY A 154 2.09 1.88 11.96
CA GLY A 154 1.30 1.92 10.72
C GLY A 154 1.43 0.64 9.88
N PRO A 155 2.65 0.25 9.47
CA PRO A 155 2.88 -0.98 8.73
C PRO A 155 2.44 -2.24 9.50
N GLN A 156 2.79 -2.36 10.78
CA GLN A 156 2.40 -3.54 11.57
C GLN A 156 0.88 -3.64 11.70
N MET A 157 0.19 -2.52 11.89
CA MET A 157 -1.27 -2.54 11.99
C MET A 157 -1.93 -3.00 10.69
N ILE A 158 -1.40 -2.60 9.53
CA ILE A 158 -1.89 -3.08 8.24
C ILE A 158 -1.69 -4.60 8.13
N GLY A 159 -0.50 -5.10 8.45
CA GLY A 159 -0.22 -6.54 8.41
C GLY A 159 -1.12 -7.36 9.33
N LEU A 160 -1.33 -6.89 10.57
CA LEU A 160 -2.16 -7.55 11.56
C LEU A 160 -3.62 -7.63 11.10
N LEU A 161 -4.17 -6.52 10.60
CA LEU A 161 -5.56 -6.49 10.12
C LEU A 161 -5.78 -7.37 8.90
N ILE A 162 -4.81 -7.42 7.97
CA ILE A 162 -4.88 -8.34 6.82
C ILE A 162 -4.81 -9.79 7.30
N GLY A 163 -3.89 -10.13 8.19
CA GLY A 163 -3.77 -11.47 8.74
C GLY A 163 -5.03 -11.92 9.46
N ILE A 164 -5.68 -11.05 10.24
CA ILE A 164 -6.97 -11.33 10.87
C ILE A 164 -8.06 -11.61 9.84
N LEU A 165 -8.15 -10.80 8.77
CA LEU A 165 -9.14 -11.01 7.70
C LEU A 165 -8.93 -12.33 6.95
N VAL A 166 -7.66 -12.68 6.70
CA VAL A 166 -7.31 -13.98 6.09
C VAL A 166 -7.73 -15.11 7.02
N SER A 167 -7.35 -15.06 8.30
CA SER A 167 -7.73 -16.08 9.29
C SER A 167 -9.24 -16.21 9.47
N ALA A 168 -9.99 -15.10 9.44
CA ALA A 168 -11.44 -15.11 9.63
C ALA A 168 -12.22 -15.73 8.47
N LEU A 169 -11.61 -15.81 7.28
CA LEU A 169 -12.22 -16.39 6.08
C LEU A 169 -11.65 -17.78 5.75
N GLU A 170 -10.82 -18.33 6.63
CA GLU A 170 -10.42 -19.73 6.61
C GLU A 170 -11.20 -20.49 7.69
N ASP A 171 -11.95 -21.52 7.30
CA ASP A 171 -12.72 -22.31 8.26
C ASP A 171 -11.79 -23.11 9.16
N ASN A 172 -11.94 -22.94 10.48
CA ASN A 172 -11.14 -23.65 11.47
C ASN A 172 -11.91 -24.68 12.30
N ASP A 173 -13.25 -24.81 12.20
CA ASP A 173 -13.98 -25.55 13.25
C ASP A 173 -15.15 -26.48 12.82
N SER A 174 -15.47 -26.64 11.53
CA SER A 174 -16.74 -27.34 11.16
C SER A 174 -16.62 -28.51 10.16
N GLY A 175 -15.42 -28.85 9.69
CA GLY A 175 -15.22 -29.94 8.71
C GLY A 175 -15.75 -29.64 7.29
N ALA A 176 -16.42 -28.51 7.08
CA ALA A 176 -16.81 -27.99 5.78
C ALA A 176 -15.89 -26.83 5.39
N LYS A 177 -15.37 -26.87 4.16
CA LYS A 177 -14.51 -25.83 3.60
C LYS A 177 -15.36 -24.88 2.74
N ILE A 178 -15.41 -23.62 3.14
CA ILE A 178 -16.04 -22.52 2.42
C ILE A 178 -15.03 -21.98 1.43
N ASN A 179 -15.35 -22.10 0.15
CA ASN A 179 -14.64 -21.40 -0.89
C ASN A 179 -15.20 -19.99 -1.05
N TRP A 180 -14.40 -18.98 -0.74
CA TRP A 180 -14.76 -17.58 -0.92
C TRP A 180 -14.38 -17.10 -2.32
N ARG A 181 -15.30 -16.38 -2.96
CA ARG A 181 -15.05 -15.72 -4.26
C ARG A 181 -15.51 -14.27 -4.25
N VAL A 182 -14.83 -13.47 -5.05
CA VAL A 182 -15.19 -12.07 -5.34
C VAL A 182 -16.20 -12.03 -6.49
N THR A 183 -17.26 -11.25 -6.38
CA THR A 183 -18.33 -11.17 -7.40
C THR A 183 -18.14 -10.07 -8.43
N ASP A 184 -17.45 -9.00 -8.06
CA ASP A 184 -17.32 -7.79 -8.87
C ASP A 184 -16.38 -8.05 -10.06
N LYS A 185 -16.92 -7.93 -11.29
CA LYS A 185 -16.20 -8.30 -12.53
C LYS A 185 -14.97 -7.44 -12.77
N ASP A 186 -15.04 -6.15 -12.47
CA ASP A 186 -13.92 -5.23 -12.68
C ASP A 186 -12.79 -5.55 -11.70
N ILE A 187 -13.16 -5.86 -10.45
CA ILE A 187 -12.20 -6.30 -9.43
C ILE A 187 -11.60 -7.66 -9.80
N VAL A 188 -12.41 -8.64 -10.24
CA VAL A 188 -11.92 -9.96 -10.68
C VAL A 188 -10.94 -9.82 -11.84
N GLN A 189 -11.24 -8.96 -12.81
CA GLN A 189 -10.33 -8.67 -13.91
C GLN A 189 -9.02 -8.07 -13.42
N CYS A 190 -9.07 -7.07 -12.52
CA CYS A 190 -7.87 -6.51 -11.90
C CYS A 190 -7.07 -7.58 -11.15
N LEU A 191 -7.73 -8.43 -10.37
CA LEU A 191 -7.10 -9.51 -9.61
C LEU A 191 -6.41 -10.58 -10.48
N SER A 192 -6.66 -10.56 -11.79
CA SER A 192 -6.05 -11.50 -12.73
C SER A 192 -4.74 -10.98 -13.33
N ASN A 193 -4.60 -9.67 -13.56
CA ASN A 193 -3.44 -9.14 -14.28
C ASN A 193 -3.14 -7.64 -14.09
N ALA A 194 -3.83 -6.94 -13.20
CA ALA A 194 -3.68 -5.50 -13.04
C ALA A 194 -3.66 -5.04 -11.59
N ARG A 195 -3.26 -3.79 -11.41
CA ARG A 195 -3.36 -3.09 -10.13
C ARG A 195 -4.83 -2.79 -9.83
N LEU A 196 -5.22 -2.95 -8.58
CA LEU A 196 -6.58 -2.61 -8.10
C LEU A 196 -6.84 -1.09 -8.14
N ASP A 197 -8.09 -0.69 -8.36
CA ASP A 197 -8.48 0.73 -8.49
C ASP A 197 -8.35 1.52 -7.17
N MET A 198 -7.81 2.73 -7.26
CA MET A 198 -7.63 3.67 -6.15
C MET A 198 -8.83 4.60 -5.89
N ALA A 199 -9.85 4.59 -6.75
CA ALA A 199 -11.05 5.40 -6.60
C ALA A 199 -11.81 5.09 -5.30
N ARG A 200 -12.64 6.05 -4.86
CA ARG A 200 -13.24 6.02 -3.53
C ARG A 200 -14.41 5.05 -3.42
N ASP A 201 -15.06 4.83 -4.53
CA ASP A 201 -16.30 4.14 -4.77
C ASP A 201 -16.11 2.84 -5.57
N ALA A 202 -14.89 2.54 -6.02
CA ALA A 202 -14.55 1.34 -6.81
C ALA A 202 -14.88 -0.01 -6.17
N TYR A 203 -15.28 -0.04 -4.89
CA TYR A 203 -15.61 -1.26 -4.15
C TYR A 203 -17.02 -1.21 -3.55
N GLY A 204 -17.87 -0.29 -3.99
CA GLY A 204 -19.23 -0.14 -3.45
C GLY A 204 -20.13 -1.35 -3.73
N THR A 205 -19.82 -2.09 -4.81
CA THR A 205 -20.53 -3.29 -5.28
C THR A 205 -19.79 -4.59 -4.96
N LEU A 206 -18.66 -4.51 -4.26
CA LEU A 206 -17.86 -5.68 -3.91
C LEU A 206 -18.60 -6.56 -2.91
N GLU A 207 -18.82 -7.82 -3.27
CA GLU A 207 -19.31 -8.86 -2.36
C GLU A 207 -18.34 -10.05 -2.33
N LEU A 208 -18.29 -10.69 -1.16
CA LEU A 208 -17.63 -11.99 -0.97
C LEU A 208 -18.71 -13.05 -0.80
N ILE A 209 -18.77 -14.00 -1.73
CA ILE A 209 -19.70 -15.13 -1.66
C ILE A 209 -18.93 -16.35 -1.19
N GLY A 210 -19.35 -16.92 -0.07
CA GLY A 210 -18.92 -18.23 0.40
C GLY A 210 -19.79 -19.32 -0.18
N SER A 211 -19.18 -20.35 -0.78
CA SER A 211 -19.85 -21.57 -1.18
C SER A 211 -19.22 -22.76 -0.48
N TRP A 212 -20.06 -23.61 0.12
CA TRP A 212 -19.63 -24.86 0.75
C TRP A 212 -19.08 -25.82 -0.31
N GLU A 213 -17.90 -26.38 -0.09
CA GLU A 213 -17.45 -27.58 -0.80
C GLU A 213 -18.27 -28.76 -0.28
N VAL A 214 -19.20 -29.27 -1.09
CA VAL A 214 -19.94 -30.51 -0.79
C VAL A 214 -19.02 -31.67 -1.18
N ASN A 215 -18.53 -32.41 -0.17
CA ASN A 215 -17.86 -33.69 -0.39
C ASN A 215 -18.83 -34.76 -0.90
#